data_AF-A0A094GM11-F1
#
_entry.id   AF-A0A094GM11-F1
#
_cell.length_a   1.000
_cell.length_b   1.000
_cell.length_c   1.000
_cell.angle_alpha   90.00
_cell.angle_beta   90.00
_cell.angle_gamma   90.00
#
_symmetry.space_group_name_H-M   'P 1'
#
loop_
_entity.id
_entity.type
_entity.pdbx_description
1 polymer ?
#
loop_
_entity_poly.entity_id
_entity_poly.type
_entity_poly.pdbx_seq_one_letter_code
_entity_poly.pdbx_strand_id
1 'polypeptide(L)'
;MGCWYTPKNKSSDLGLSGNDMEAIRSQFLKVVQQDFMELMDEDCLEFVQLCALLGSFYLYHGRPRSSFSILGAATKTAQAMDLHRDSETRRTFEDIEERKRVWWTVFATITYGRPLSINDRDCNVQAPSEILENVHF
;
A
#
# COMPACT_ATOMS: atom_id res chain seq x y z
N MET A 1 -9.16 3.66 12.60
CA MET A 1 -8.78 4.67 13.61
C MET A 1 -7.48 4.19 14.24
N GLY A 2 -6.36 4.90 14.12
CA GLY A 2 -5.13 4.45 14.79
C GLY A 2 -3.77 5.03 14.38
N CYS A 3 -3.62 5.86 13.34
CA CYS A 3 -2.30 6.40 12.99
C CYS A 3 -2.31 7.93 12.77
N TRP A 4 -2.79 8.67 13.77
CA TRP A 4 -2.62 10.13 13.85
C TRP A 4 -1.69 10.56 15.01
N TYR A 5 -0.90 9.64 15.56
CA TYR A 5 0.06 9.94 16.62
C TYR A 5 1.48 9.63 16.17
N THR A 6 2.02 10.45 15.27
CA THR A 6 3.48 10.62 15.22
C THR A 6 3.84 11.53 16.39
N PRO A 7 4.58 11.08 17.41
CA PRO A 7 5.08 11.98 18.44
C PRO A 7 5.99 12.98 17.74
N LYS A 8 5.74 14.28 17.93
CA LYS A 8 6.61 15.37 17.43
C LYS A 8 8.07 15.28 17.93
N ASN A 9 8.38 14.30 18.79
CA ASN A 9 9.67 14.05 19.40
C ASN A 9 10.58 13.03 18.67
N LYS A 10 10.12 12.33 17.62
CA LYS A 10 11.02 11.43 16.85
C LYS A 10 11.83 12.13 15.77
N SER A 11 11.42 13.30 15.29
CA SER A 11 12.23 14.10 14.36
C SER A 11 13.53 14.59 15.00
N SER A 12 13.50 14.86 16.32
CA SER A 12 14.68 15.20 17.11
C SER A 12 15.65 14.04 17.32
N ASP A 13 15.18 12.79 17.38
CA ASP A 13 16.04 11.60 17.52
C ASP A 13 16.84 11.28 16.24
N LEU A 14 16.30 11.65 15.08
CA LEU A 14 16.97 11.51 13.77
C LEU A 14 17.74 12.78 13.34
N GLY A 15 17.65 13.87 14.11
CA GLY A 15 18.27 15.15 13.79
C GLY A 15 17.72 15.84 12.53
N LEU A 16 16.57 15.42 12.02
CA LEU A 16 16.00 15.94 10.77
C LEU A 16 15.06 17.12 11.03
N SER A 17 15.29 18.23 10.34
CA SER A 17 14.39 19.38 10.33
C SER A 17 13.11 19.08 9.56
N GLY A 18 12.03 19.80 9.85
CA GLY A 18 10.80 19.74 9.04
C GLY A 18 11.05 20.04 7.56
N ASN A 19 12.04 20.89 7.26
CA ASN A 19 12.44 21.18 5.88
C ASN A 19 13.11 19.98 5.21
N ASP A 20 13.89 19.19 5.94
CA ASP A 20 14.58 18.01 5.41
C ASP A 20 13.56 16.91 5.06
N MET A 21 12.56 16.72 5.91
CA MET A 21 11.45 15.78 5.66
C MET A 21 10.65 16.17 4.40
N GLU A 22 10.42 17.46 4.21
CA GLU A 22 9.70 17.96 3.03
C GLU A 22 10.51 17.80 1.74
N ALA A 23 11.83 17.98 1.82
CA ALA A 23 12.76 17.73 0.72
C ALA A 23 12.80 16.24 0.35
N ILE A 24 12.94 15.35 1.34
CA ILE A 24 12.92 13.89 1.13
C ILE A 24 11.60 13.45 0.51
N ARG A 25 10.46 13.92 1.05
CA ARG A 25 9.13 13.62 0.51
C ARG A 25 9.02 14.06 -0.95
N SER A 26 9.48 15.27 -1.27
CA SER A 26 9.44 15.79 -2.63
C SER A 26 10.32 14.97 -3.57
N GLN A 27 11.50 14.55 -3.12
CA GLN A 27 12.40 13.71 -3.89
C GLN A 27 11.80 12.32 -4.17
N PHE A 28 11.21 11.67 -3.17
CA PHE A 28 10.55 10.36 -3.35
C PHE A 28 9.35 10.46 -4.26
N LEU A 29 8.48 11.47 -4.08
CA LEU A 29 7.34 11.67 -4.96
C LEU A 29 7.77 11.95 -6.40
N LYS A 30 8.90 12.65 -6.60
CA LYS A 30 9.44 12.90 -7.93
C LYS A 30 9.89 11.61 -8.62
N VAL A 31 10.64 10.74 -7.92
CA VAL A 31 11.09 9.45 -8.46
C VAL A 31 9.88 8.58 -8.81
N VAL A 32 8.93 8.43 -7.89
CA VAL A 32 7.71 7.65 -8.12
C VAL A 32 6.94 8.17 -9.33
N GLN A 33 6.81 9.49 -9.50
CA GLN A 33 6.11 10.09 -10.65
C GLN A 33 6.85 9.88 -11.98
N GLN A 34 8.17 9.84 -11.95
CA GLN A 34 9.00 9.62 -13.13
C GLN A 34 8.85 8.19 -13.64
N ASP A 35 8.88 7.22 -12.73
CA ASP A 35 8.98 5.79 -13.07
C ASP A 35 7.62 5.06 -13.00
N PHE A 36 6.54 5.76 -12.62
CA PHE A 36 5.22 5.16 -12.34
C PHE A 36 4.67 4.29 -13.47
N MET A 37 4.81 4.75 -14.71
CA MET A 37 4.25 4.06 -15.88
C MET A 37 5.00 2.76 -16.18
N GLU A 38 6.33 2.76 -16.02
CA GLU A 38 7.16 1.56 -16.20
C GLU A 38 6.83 0.53 -15.12
N LEU A 39 6.71 0.95 -13.86
CA LEU A 39 6.31 0.08 -12.76
C LEU A 39 4.88 -0.47 -12.92
N MET A 40 3.98 0.26 -13.61
CA MET A 40 2.61 -0.19 -13.86
C MET A 40 2.55 -1.35 -14.85
N ASP A 41 3.50 -1.42 -15.78
CA ASP A 41 3.56 -2.49 -16.77
C ASP A 41 4.10 -3.81 -16.15
N GLU A 42 4.55 -3.77 -14.88
CA GLU A 42 5.00 -4.93 -14.12
C GLU A 42 3.91 -5.43 -13.16
N ASP A 43 3.52 -6.71 -13.28
CA ASP A 43 2.64 -7.38 -12.30
C ASP A 43 3.44 -7.80 -11.05
N CYS A 44 3.92 -6.81 -10.28
CA CYS A 44 4.73 -7.02 -9.08
C CYS A 44 4.03 -6.56 -7.79
N LEU A 45 4.41 -7.15 -6.66
CA LEU A 45 3.77 -6.92 -5.36
C LEU A 45 4.07 -5.50 -4.85
N GLU A 46 5.28 -5.04 -5.16
CA GLU A 46 5.83 -3.74 -4.86
C GLU A 46 5.03 -2.63 -5.52
N PHE A 47 4.56 -2.81 -6.75
CA PHE A 47 3.70 -1.83 -7.41
C PHE A 47 2.33 -1.71 -6.72
N VAL A 48 1.76 -2.83 -6.26
CA VAL A 48 0.51 -2.81 -5.48
C VAL A 48 0.70 -2.05 -4.17
N GLN A 49 1.80 -2.33 -3.44
CA GLN A 49 2.17 -1.65 -2.21
C GLN A 49 2.38 -0.14 -2.44
N LEU A 50 3.13 0.22 -3.50
CA LEU A 50 3.36 1.61 -3.90
C LEU A 50 2.04 2.33 -4.16
N CYS A 51 1.13 1.72 -4.90
CA CYS A 51 -0.17 2.32 -5.20
C CYS A 51 -1.03 2.46 -3.94
N ALA A 52 -1.03 1.49 -3.03
CA ALA A 52 -1.74 1.58 -1.76
C ALA A 52 -1.22 2.76 -0.91
N LEU A 53 0.11 2.92 -0.81
CA LEU A 53 0.76 4.01 -0.08
C LEU A 53 0.51 5.38 -0.73
N LEU A 54 0.82 5.51 -2.02
CA LEU A 54 0.69 6.78 -2.75
C LEU A 54 -0.78 7.21 -2.87
N GLY A 55 -1.68 6.27 -3.16
CA GLY A 55 -3.11 6.51 -3.24
C GLY A 55 -3.67 7.00 -1.91
N SER A 56 -3.32 6.35 -0.81
CA SER A 56 -3.71 6.77 0.54
C SER A 56 -3.12 8.14 0.89
N PHE A 57 -1.84 8.38 0.58
CA PHE A 57 -1.19 9.67 0.79
C PHE A 57 -1.93 10.81 0.07
N TYR A 58 -2.25 10.63 -1.22
CA TYR A 58 -3.01 11.61 -2.00
C TYR A 58 -4.43 11.81 -1.48
N LEU A 59 -5.06 10.79 -0.91
CA LEU A 59 -6.37 10.93 -0.28
C LEU A 59 -6.30 11.91 0.89
N TYR A 60 -5.36 11.69 1.82
CA TYR A 60 -5.20 12.51 3.03
C TYR A 60 -4.68 13.93 2.74
N HIS A 61 -4.02 14.15 1.60
CA HIS A 61 -3.48 15.46 1.21
C HIS A 61 -4.36 16.17 0.16
N GLY A 62 -5.65 15.85 0.09
CA GLY A 62 -6.62 16.62 -0.69
C GLY A 62 -6.56 16.41 -2.21
N ARG A 63 -6.02 15.28 -2.68
CA ARG A 63 -5.94 14.89 -4.09
C ARG A 63 -6.77 13.63 -4.40
N PRO A 64 -8.09 13.60 -4.09
CA PRO A 64 -8.91 12.40 -4.18
C PRO A 64 -9.04 11.83 -5.60
N ARG A 65 -9.01 12.65 -6.65
CA ARG A 65 -9.11 12.17 -8.04
C ARG A 65 -7.93 11.27 -8.43
N SER A 66 -6.72 11.75 -8.17
CA SER A 66 -5.49 10.96 -8.39
C SER A 66 -5.45 9.76 -7.47
N SER A 67 -5.81 9.95 -6.18
CA SER A 67 -5.90 8.87 -5.20
C SER A 67 -6.77 7.71 -5.68
N PHE A 68 -8.02 7.96 -6.07
CA PHE A 68 -8.93 6.90 -6.50
C PHE A 68 -8.48 6.20 -7.78
N SER A 69 -7.81 6.92 -8.69
CA SER A 69 -7.25 6.31 -9.89
C SER A 69 -6.11 5.33 -9.54
N ILE A 70 -5.23 5.73 -8.64
CA ILE A 70 -4.09 4.92 -8.17
C ILE A 70 -4.57 3.72 -7.34
N LEU A 71 -5.53 3.91 -6.43
CA LEU A 71 -6.13 2.80 -5.66
C LEU A 71 -6.91 1.84 -6.57
N GLY A 72 -7.50 2.35 -7.65
CA GLY A 72 -8.10 1.53 -8.71
C GLY A 72 -7.06 0.64 -9.41
N ALA A 73 -5.90 1.20 -9.76
CA ALA A 73 -4.78 0.44 -10.31
C ALA A 73 -4.29 -0.63 -9.33
N ALA A 74 -4.08 -0.27 -8.05
CA ALA A 74 -3.73 -1.24 -7.00
C ALA A 74 -4.70 -2.42 -6.95
N THR A 75 -6.01 -2.14 -7.00
CA THR A 75 -7.06 -3.16 -7.00
C THR A 75 -6.95 -4.08 -8.21
N LYS A 76 -6.76 -3.51 -9.41
CA LYS A 76 -6.69 -4.28 -10.65
C LYS A 76 -5.44 -5.14 -10.73
N THR A 77 -4.27 -4.61 -10.37
CA THR A 77 -3.02 -5.39 -10.34
C THR A 77 -3.09 -6.47 -9.26
N ALA A 78 -3.60 -6.18 -8.06
CA ALA A 78 -3.79 -7.19 -7.01
C ALA A 78 -4.72 -8.34 -7.45
N GLN A 79 -5.78 -8.02 -8.20
CA GLN A 79 -6.68 -9.02 -8.77
C GLN A 79 -5.98 -9.84 -9.88
N ALA A 80 -5.21 -9.20 -10.76
CA ALA A 80 -4.46 -9.86 -11.83
C ALA A 80 -3.39 -10.82 -11.28
N MET A 81 -2.80 -10.50 -10.12
CA MET A 81 -1.84 -11.33 -9.40
C MET A 81 -2.49 -12.39 -8.49
N ASP A 82 -3.82 -12.54 -8.54
CA ASP A 82 -4.61 -13.44 -7.69
C ASP A 82 -4.42 -13.23 -6.18
N LEU A 83 -4.10 -12.01 -5.72
CA LEU A 83 -3.92 -11.73 -4.28
C LEU A 83 -5.21 -11.87 -3.47
N HIS A 84 -6.35 -11.84 -4.15
CA HIS A 84 -7.68 -12.06 -3.58
C HIS A 84 -8.04 -13.53 -3.41
N ARG A 85 -7.19 -14.44 -3.92
CA ARG A 85 -7.40 -15.88 -3.89
C ARG A 85 -6.33 -16.58 -3.07
N ASP A 86 -6.74 -17.56 -2.28
CA ASP A 86 -5.82 -18.45 -1.60
C ASP A 86 -5.12 -19.31 -2.67
N SER A 87 -3.81 -19.14 -2.80
CA SER A 87 -3.04 -19.82 -3.84
C SER A 87 -2.40 -21.07 -3.27
N GLU A 88 -2.58 -22.23 -3.91
CA GLU A 88 -1.86 -23.46 -3.57
C GLU A 88 -0.38 -23.44 -4.01
N THR A 89 0.17 -22.27 -4.30
CA THR A 89 1.54 -22.12 -4.78
C THR A 89 2.52 -22.40 -3.65
N ARG A 90 3.61 -23.13 -3.95
CA ARG A 90 4.73 -23.38 -3.03
C ARG A 90 5.51 -22.09 -2.77
N ARG A 91 4.96 -21.20 -1.94
CA ARG A 91 5.59 -19.98 -1.44
C ARG A 91 6.08 -20.18 -0.01
N THR A 92 6.99 -19.33 0.44
CA THR A 92 7.38 -19.31 1.86
C THR A 92 6.23 -18.74 2.70
N PHE A 93 6.26 -19.01 4.00
CA PHE A 93 5.26 -18.48 4.91
C PHE A 93 5.29 -16.93 4.91
N GLU A 94 6.47 -16.32 4.87
CA GLU A 94 6.64 -14.87 4.87
C GLU A 94 6.00 -14.22 3.64
N ASP A 95 6.21 -14.78 2.44
CA ASP A 95 5.62 -14.27 1.19
C ASP A 95 4.10 -14.43 1.18
N ILE A 96 3.59 -15.57 1.67
CA ILE A 96 2.13 -15.77 1.80
C ILE A 96 1.53 -14.70 2.71
N GLU A 97 2.14 -14.46 3.87
CA GLU A 97 1.63 -13.51 4.84
C GLU A 97 1.76 -12.05 4.36
N GLU A 98 2.82 -11.72 3.64
CA GLU A 98 2.97 -10.41 3.01
C GLU A 98 1.86 -10.16 1.97
N ARG A 99 1.62 -11.12 1.07
CA ARG A 99 0.57 -11.02 0.05
C ARG A 99 -0.82 -10.87 0.66
N LYS A 100 -1.10 -11.60 1.76
CA LYS A 100 -2.33 -11.41 2.54
C LYS A 100 -2.43 -9.97 3.08
N ARG A 101 -1.37 -9.45 3.72
CA ARG A 101 -1.35 -8.08 4.24
C ARG A 101 -1.59 -7.03 3.14
N VAL A 102 -0.96 -7.21 1.98
CA VAL A 102 -1.17 -6.34 0.81
C VAL A 102 -2.62 -6.39 0.34
N TRP A 103 -3.20 -7.59 0.16
CA TRP A 103 -4.59 -7.74 -0.24
C TRP A 103 -5.55 -7.06 0.72
N TRP A 104 -5.42 -7.32 2.02
CA TRP A 104 -6.30 -6.74 3.03
C TRP A 104 -6.13 -5.23 3.18
N THR A 105 -4.93 -4.70 2.90
CA THR A 105 -4.70 -3.26 2.80
C THR A 105 -5.48 -2.67 1.63
N VAL A 106 -5.38 -3.26 0.44
CA VAL A 106 -6.12 -2.81 -0.75
C VAL A 106 -7.63 -2.89 -0.50
N PHE A 107 -8.12 -4.00 0.05
CA PHE A 107 -9.52 -4.17 0.41
C PHE A 107 -10.02 -3.08 1.35
N ALA A 108 -9.23 -2.73 2.37
CA ALA A 108 -9.56 -1.65 3.30
C ALA A 108 -9.56 -0.26 2.63
N THR A 109 -8.67 0.01 1.67
CA THR A 109 -8.62 1.32 0.99
C THR A 109 -9.89 1.65 0.20
N ILE A 110 -10.63 0.62 -0.24
CA ILE A 110 -11.90 0.79 -0.99
C ILE A 110 -13.02 1.35 -0.12
N THR A 111 -12.93 1.18 1.19
CA THR A 111 -13.89 1.79 2.14
C THR A 111 -13.96 3.30 2.01
N TYR A 112 -12.93 3.95 1.44
CA TYR A 112 -12.83 5.40 1.35
C TYR A 112 -13.30 6.04 0.03
N GLY A 113 -13.63 5.28 -1.03
CA GLY A 113 -13.59 5.91 -2.36
C GLY A 113 -14.56 5.52 -3.48
N ARG A 114 -15.08 4.29 -3.57
CA ARG A 114 -16.14 3.87 -4.52
C ARG A 114 -16.39 2.34 -4.39
N PRO A 115 -17.53 1.90 -3.83
CA PRO A 115 -17.74 0.52 -3.37
C PRO A 115 -18.09 -0.52 -4.47
N LEU A 116 -17.45 -0.54 -5.64
CA LEU A 116 -17.87 -1.43 -6.75
C LEU A 116 -16.76 -2.20 -7.48
N SER A 117 -15.49 -2.12 -7.07
CA SER A 117 -14.38 -2.80 -7.78
C SER A 117 -14.06 -4.21 -7.27
N ILE A 118 -14.47 -4.56 -6.05
CA ILE A 118 -14.25 -5.87 -5.44
C ILE A 118 -15.58 -6.50 -5.07
N ASN A 119 -15.78 -7.73 -5.51
CA ASN A 119 -16.89 -8.58 -5.08
C ASN A 119 -16.37 -9.53 -3.99
N ASP A 120 -16.90 -9.39 -2.78
CA ASP A 120 -16.51 -10.19 -1.61
C ASP A 120 -16.64 -11.70 -1.86
N ARG A 121 -17.61 -12.12 -2.69
CA ARG A 121 -17.83 -13.54 -3.02
C ARG A 121 -16.69 -14.18 -3.81
N ASP A 122 -15.89 -13.36 -4.50
CA ASP A 122 -14.74 -13.83 -5.28
C ASP A 122 -13.47 -13.89 -4.44
N CYS A 123 -13.53 -13.47 -3.16
CA CYS A 123 -12.41 -13.40 -2.25
C CYS A 123 -12.44 -14.60 -1.28
N ASN A 124 -11.37 -15.38 -1.22
CA ASN A 124 -11.28 -16.53 -0.29
C ASN A 124 -9.99 -16.52 0.55
N VAL A 125 -9.27 -15.40 0.55
CA VAL A 125 -8.05 -15.20 1.34
C VAL A 125 -8.39 -14.95 2.80
N GLN A 126 -7.78 -15.73 3.68
CA GLN A 126 -7.92 -15.56 5.12
C GLN A 126 -7.24 -14.27 5.61
N ALA A 127 -7.66 -13.77 6.78
CA ALA A 127 -6.96 -12.68 7.45
C ALA A 127 -5.47 -13.04 7.65
N PRO A 128 -4.55 -12.06 7.58
CA PRO A 128 -3.16 -12.29 7.92
C PRO A 128 -3.06 -12.78 9.36
N SER A 129 -2.10 -13.65 9.65
CA SER A 129 -1.85 -14.09 11.00
C SER A 129 -1.23 -12.97 11.84
N GLU A 130 -1.57 -12.94 13.12
CA GLU A 130 -1.00 -12.02 14.11
C GLU A 130 0.43 -12.47 14.46
N ILE A 131 1.38 -12.21 13.56
CA ILE A 131 2.80 -12.45 13.81
C ILE A 131 3.39 -11.16 14.38
N LEU A 132 4.11 -11.27 15.49
CA LEU A 132 5.02 -10.21 15.92
C LEU A 132 6.11 -10.05 14.85
N GLU A 133 5.95 -9.08 13.96
CA GLU A 133 7.03 -8.70 13.05
C GLU A 133 8.27 -8.40 13.88
N ASN A 134 9.39 -9.08 13.58
CA ASN A 134 10.63 -8.87 14.30
C ASN A 134 11.12 -7.44 14.01
N VAL A 135 10.96 -6.56 15.00
CA VAL A 135 11.32 -5.13 14.90
C VAL A 135 12.85 -4.93 14.89
N HIS A 136 13.62 -6.02 14.94
CA HIS A 136 15.09 -6.02 14.94
C HIS A 136 15.62 -6.63 13.65
N PHE A 137 15.64 -5.82 12.59
CA PHE A 137 16.56 -5.93 11.47
C PHE A 137 17.45 -4.68 11.44
#